data_AF-A0AAJ4AJ19-F1
#
_entry.id   AF-A0AAJ4AJ19-F1
#
_cell.length_a   1.000
_cell.length_b   1.000
_cell.length_c   1.000
_cell.angle_alpha   90.00
_cell.angle_beta   90.00
_cell.angle_gamma   90.00
#
_symmetry.space_group_name_H-M   'P 1'
#
loop_
_entity.id
_entity.type
_entity.pdbx_description
1 polymer ?
#
loop_
_entity_poly.entity_id
_entity_poly.type
_entity_poly.pdbx_seq_one_letter_code
_entity_poly.pdbx_strand_id
1 'polypeptide(L)'
;MITNTLKGVQFWTHLGVPSIAEKRKPIDVPFLSYSNYKPCVEANAYMHHLAVLSNLKATTIRTYANKIVHLIRFIENQPTLTRFSQLTDSSFTLFVQNLTLEEKPNGEPKRSPTEVAIIGETCIKFLEFVQTFHDLIHFIGQEEINAISVIEKRHSIHIEGRKEKKEVTTITHASLPKKGTIKQRHPVSQEDALKIWEHICKQKKNISHLKDPKLIRIAKREQYDKRKRDKAIYVSMEMLGGRVDELHSIRYSDLVEARNTGSLRIKTSKKRNDEDNQRYLPVNHIFLEQITSYINVRKRVMKKFQAKHDYLFISLNDGLPLSAKSWTKYIKQWADDLAIEGRVSPHLWRHARFTKWMIDRILASKEINSKDDFRKNVLHTMQFKKELQQFSGHTLISSLDTYLDLAWEALHGYTKVYNAASLKTTVESMEREIESLEAQIERNELAAIQVVQSVKSLLSAFKKDIDKSIANKDVSLSSE
;
A
#
# COMPACT_ATOMS: atom_id res chain seq x y z
N MET A 1 -5.12 -26.68 -11.71
CA MET A 1 -6.03 -25.66 -12.27
C MET A 1 -5.26 -24.41 -12.67
N ILE A 2 -5.30 -24.05 -13.93
CA ILE A 2 -4.59 -22.90 -14.47
C ILE A 2 -5.57 -21.75 -14.58
N THR A 3 -5.39 -20.72 -13.75
CA THR A 3 -6.05 -19.44 -13.97
C THR A 3 -5.21 -18.65 -14.96
N ASN A 4 -5.51 -18.81 -16.25
CA ASN A 4 -4.95 -17.93 -17.26
C ASN A 4 -5.66 -16.57 -17.17
N THR A 5 -4.99 -15.51 -17.62
CA THR A 5 -5.63 -14.20 -17.77
C THR A 5 -5.66 -13.86 -19.23
N LEU A 6 -6.85 -13.76 -19.80
CA LEU A 6 -7.05 -13.20 -21.13
C LEU A 6 -6.82 -11.70 -21.03
N LYS A 7 -5.88 -11.19 -21.83
CA LYS A 7 -5.50 -9.77 -21.78
C LYS A 7 -6.33 -8.95 -22.74
N GLY A 8 -6.74 -7.76 -22.30
CA GLY A 8 -7.41 -6.78 -23.17
C GLY A 8 -8.68 -7.31 -23.83
N VAL A 9 -9.48 -8.11 -23.11
CA VAL A 9 -10.77 -8.62 -23.60
C VAL A 9 -11.71 -7.45 -23.82
N GLN A 10 -12.26 -7.36 -25.04
CA GLN A 10 -13.24 -6.35 -25.40
C GLN A 10 -14.65 -6.91 -25.20
N PHE A 11 -15.42 -6.23 -24.37
CA PHE A 11 -16.84 -6.51 -24.19
C PHE A 11 -17.69 -5.47 -24.88
N TRP A 12 -18.86 -5.89 -25.31
CA TRP A 12 -19.86 -5.03 -25.92
C TRP A 12 -21.03 -4.91 -24.96
N THR A 13 -21.61 -3.72 -24.87
CA THR A 13 -22.88 -3.54 -24.19
C THR A 13 -23.86 -2.79 -25.05
N HIS A 14 -25.12 -3.23 -24.94
CA HIS A 14 -26.24 -2.61 -25.59
C HIS A 14 -26.91 -1.70 -24.56
N LEU A 15 -26.89 -0.39 -24.80
CA LEU A 15 -27.55 0.61 -23.96
C LEU A 15 -28.69 1.25 -24.74
N GLY A 16 -29.86 1.34 -24.12
CA GLY A 16 -31.04 2.06 -24.64
C GLY A 16 -31.86 1.32 -25.71
N VAL A 17 -32.89 2.02 -26.19
CA VAL A 17 -33.72 1.63 -27.34
C VAL A 17 -33.74 2.82 -28.32
N PRO A 18 -33.37 2.64 -29.60
CA PRO A 18 -32.79 1.42 -30.19
C PRO A 18 -31.39 1.15 -29.63
N SER A 19 -31.04 -0.13 -29.50
CA SER A 19 -29.84 -0.60 -28.80
C SER A 19 -28.56 -0.27 -29.58
N ILE A 20 -27.90 0.83 -29.20
CA ILE A 20 -26.57 1.13 -29.73
C ILE A 20 -25.56 0.22 -29.04
N ALA A 21 -24.79 -0.52 -29.84
CA ALA A 21 -23.70 -1.36 -29.34
C ALA A 21 -22.48 -0.50 -29.04
N GLU A 22 -22.17 -0.32 -27.76
CA GLU A 22 -21.00 0.43 -27.31
C GLU A 22 -19.87 -0.53 -26.89
N LYS A 23 -18.66 -0.26 -27.39
CA LYS A 23 -17.44 -0.96 -26.97
C LYS A 23 -17.06 -0.52 -25.56
N ARG A 24 -16.90 -1.47 -24.65
CA ARG A 24 -16.31 -1.19 -23.34
C ARG A 24 -14.80 -1.14 -23.41
N LYS A 25 -14.20 -0.39 -22.46
CA LYS A 25 -12.74 -0.37 -22.27
C LYS A 25 -12.25 -1.81 -22.09
N PRO A 26 -11.21 -2.25 -22.83
CA PRO A 26 -10.69 -3.60 -22.70
C PRO A 26 -10.24 -3.87 -21.26
N ILE A 27 -10.57 -5.06 -20.74
CA ILE A 27 -10.14 -5.48 -19.41
C ILE A 27 -9.50 -6.87 -19.44
N ASP A 28 -8.60 -7.11 -18.49
CA ASP A 28 -8.01 -8.42 -18.27
C ASP A 28 -8.99 -9.31 -17.49
N VAL A 29 -9.29 -10.50 -18.02
CA VAL A 29 -10.29 -11.41 -17.45
C VAL A 29 -9.67 -12.76 -17.11
N PRO A 30 -9.86 -13.28 -15.88
CA PRO A 30 -9.47 -14.63 -15.53
C PRO A 30 -10.23 -15.66 -16.38
N PHE A 31 -9.51 -16.66 -16.86
CA PHE A 31 -10.06 -17.82 -17.55
C PHE A 31 -9.78 -19.07 -16.71
N LEU A 32 -10.84 -19.78 -16.34
CA LEU A 32 -10.79 -20.93 -15.45
C LEU A 32 -10.95 -22.23 -16.26
N SER A 33 -10.06 -23.19 -16.02
CA SER A 33 -10.05 -24.50 -16.69
C SER A 33 -9.75 -25.60 -15.68
N TYR A 34 -10.35 -26.77 -15.83
CA TYR A 34 -10.07 -27.96 -15.03
C TYR A 34 -8.59 -28.40 -15.13
N SER A 35 -8.16 -29.36 -14.31
CA SER A 35 -6.80 -29.91 -14.33
C SER A 35 -6.42 -30.50 -15.69
N ASN A 36 -7.40 -31.02 -16.43
CA ASN A 36 -7.25 -31.52 -17.80
C ASN A 36 -7.28 -30.42 -18.89
N TYR A 37 -7.14 -29.15 -18.51
CA TYR A 37 -7.16 -27.98 -19.39
C TYR A 37 -8.49 -27.69 -20.10
N LYS A 38 -9.55 -28.48 -19.86
CA LYS A 38 -10.88 -28.16 -20.39
C LYS A 38 -11.43 -26.91 -19.71
N PRO A 39 -12.00 -25.93 -20.46
CA PRO A 39 -12.63 -24.76 -19.88
C PRO A 39 -13.79 -25.14 -18.93
N CYS A 40 -13.87 -24.47 -17.79
CA CYS A 40 -15.03 -24.56 -16.90
C CYS A 40 -16.08 -23.56 -17.41
N VAL A 41 -17.14 -24.06 -18.06
CA VAL A 41 -18.12 -23.23 -18.79
C VAL A 41 -18.83 -22.27 -17.83
N GLU A 42 -19.36 -22.79 -16.72
CA GLU A 42 -20.09 -22.01 -15.72
C GLU A 42 -19.20 -20.92 -15.10
N ALA A 43 -17.96 -21.27 -14.73
CA ALA A 43 -17.04 -20.30 -14.12
C ALA A 43 -16.67 -19.17 -15.09
N ASN A 44 -16.43 -19.48 -16.37
CA ASN A 44 -16.10 -18.47 -17.38
C ASN A 44 -17.33 -17.63 -17.76
N ALA A 45 -18.53 -18.23 -17.85
CA ALA A 45 -19.79 -17.51 -18.01
C ALA A 45 -20.03 -16.56 -16.81
N TYR A 46 -19.70 -16.99 -15.60
CA TYR A 46 -19.77 -16.14 -14.41
C TYR A 46 -18.77 -14.98 -14.46
N MET A 47 -17.52 -15.21 -14.91
CA MET A 47 -16.56 -14.11 -15.10
C MET A 47 -17.08 -13.08 -16.12
N HIS A 48 -17.73 -13.54 -17.19
CA HIS A 48 -18.40 -12.68 -18.17
C HIS A 48 -19.56 -11.89 -17.53
N HIS A 49 -20.44 -12.56 -16.77
CA HIS A 49 -21.52 -11.92 -16.02
C HIS A 49 -21.00 -10.80 -15.10
N LEU A 50 -19.92 -11.07 -14.35
CA LEU A 50 -19.30 -10.07 -13.48
C LEU A 50 -18.70 -8.88 -14.25
N ALA A 51 -18.13 -9.12 -15.43
CA ALA A 51 -17.54 -8.10 -16.29
C ALA A 51 -18.59 -7.21 -16.98
N VAL A 52 -19.63 -7.83 -17.56
CA VAL A 52 -20.60 -7.14 -18.42
C VAL A 52 -21.77 -6.61 -17.62
N LEU A 53 -22.44 -7.48 -16.86
CA LEU A 53 -23.68 -7.14 -16.16
C LEU A 53 -23.40 -6.40 -14.84
N SER A 54 -22.47 -6.91 -14.03
CA SER A 54 -22.08 -6.25 -12.78
C SER A 54 -21.04 -5.13 -12.96
N ASN A 55 -20.49 -4.99 -14.16
CA ASN A 55 -19.50 -3.96 -14.54
C ASN A 55 -18.26 -3.94 -13.61
N LEU A 56 -17.82 -5.07 -13.05
CA LEU A 56 -16.76 -5.11 -12.03
C LEU A 56 -15.36 -4.87 -12.61
N LYS A 57 -14.44 -4.36 -11.77
CA LYS A 57 -13.03 -4.18 -12.15
C LYS A 57 -12.33 -5.53 -12.32
N ALA A 58 -11.34 -5.59 -13.23
CA ALA A 58 -10.50 -6.78 -13.44
C ALA A 58 -9.90 -7.37 -12.16
N THR A 59 -9.48 -6.51 -11.21
CA THR A 59 -8.96 -6.94 -9.91
C THR A 59 -10.01 -7.62 -9.04
N THR A 60 -11.23 -7.10 -9.04
CA THR A 60 -12.37 -7.70 -8.34
C THR A 60 -12.74 -9.03 -8.98
N ILE A 61 -12.87 -9.09 -10.30
CA ILE A 61 -13.18 -10.34 -11.01
C ILE A 61 -12.12 -11.41 -10.72
N ARG A 62 -10.83 -11.05 -10.74
CA ARG A 62 -9.73 -11.94 -10.31
C ARG A 62 -9.89 -12.45 -8.89
N THR A 63 -10.41 -11.60 -7.99
CA THR A 63 -10.67 -12.01 -6.61
C THR A 63 -11.78 -13.06 -6.57
N TYR A 64 -12.89 -12.86 -7.28
CA TYR A 64 -13.95 -13.87 -7.41
C TYR A 64 -13.40 -15.18 -7.99
N ALA A 65 -12.66 -15.12 -9.10
CA ALA A 65 -12.02 -16.28 -9.73
C ALA A 65 -11.15 -17.07 -8.73
N ASN A 66 -10.31 -16.37 -7.96
CA ASN A 66 -9.44 -16.98 -6.96
C ASN A 66 -10.19 -17.62 -5.78
N LYS A 67 -11.46 -17.26 -5.55
CA LYS A 67 -12.29 -17.85 -4.48
C LYS A 67 -13.06 -19.05 -5.02
N ILE A 68 -13.74 -18.91 -6.16
CA ILE A 68 -14.51 -20.00 -6.77
C ILE A 68 -13.63 -21.17 -7.24
N VAL A 69 -12.34 -20.91 -7.53
CA VAL A 69 -11.33 -21.94 -7.86
C VAL A 69 -11.33 -23.09 -6.85
N HIS A 70 -11.64 -22.80 -5.59
CA HIS A 70 -11.64 -23.83 -4.55
C HIS A 70 -12.80 -24.81 -4.74
N LEU A 71 -13.99 -24.33 -5.07
CA LEU A 71 -15.16 -25.17 -5.29
C LEU A 71 -15.01 -26.02 -6.56
N ILE A 72 -14.45 -25.45 -7.63
CA ILE A 72 -14.20 -26.19 -8.87
C ILE A 72 -13.22 -27.36 -8.61
N ARG A 73 -12.14 -27.14 -7.84
CA ARG A 73 -11.22 -28.21 -7.43
C ARG A 73 -11.89 -29.25 -6.55
N PHE A 74 -12.77 -28.82 -5.66
CA PHE A 74 -13.50 -29.73 -4.80
C PHE A 74 -14.32 -30.73 -5.63
N ILE A 75 -15.13 -30.24 -6.57
CA ILE A 75 -15.93 -31.08 -7.47
C ILE A 75 -15.03 -32.00 -8.30
N GLU A 76 -13.98 -31.45 -8.92
CA GLU A 76 -13.04 -32.23 -9.75
C GLU A 76 -12.39 -33.41 -8.99
N ASN A 77 -12.19 -33.25 -7.69
CA ASN A 77 -11.56 -34.26 -6.84
C ASN A 77 -12.57 -35.20 -6.15
N GLN A 78 -13.88 -34.97 -6.27
CA GLN A 78 -14.86 -35.86 -5.66
C GLN A 78 -15.09 -37.09 -6.56
N PRO A 79 -15.17 -38.29 -5.99
CA PRO A 79 -15.38 -39.51 -6.78
C PRO A 79 -16.78 -39.57 -7.43
N THR A 80 -17.77 -38.91 -6.82
CA THR A 80 -19.19 -39.00 -7.23
C THR A 80 -19.76 -37.71 -7.81
N LEU A 81 -19.03 -36.59 -7.75
CA LEU A 81 -19.50 -35.31 -8.29
C LEU A 81 -18.78 -34.99 -9.59
N THR A 82 -19.56 -34.73 -10.63
CA THR A 82 -19.06 -34.34 -11.96
C THR A 82 -19.54 -32.96 -12.39
N ARG A 83 -20.62 -32.45 -11.79
CA ARG A 83 -21.24 -31.16 -12.12
C ARG A 83 -21.62 -30.37 -10.86
N PHE A 84 -21.71 -29.05 -10.98
CA PHE A 84 -22.14 -28.18 -9.88
C PHE A 84 -23.57 -28.48 -9.41
N SER A 85 -24.47 -28.84 -10.34
CA SER A 85 -25.88 -29.14 -10.05
C SER A 85 -26.09 -30.37 -9.16
N GLN A 86 -25.05 -31.19 -8.94
CA GLN A 86 -25.10 -32.36 -8.07
C GLN A 86 -24.71 -32.03 -6.62
N LEU A 87 -24.32 -30.78 -6.33
CA LEU A 87 -24.02 -30.36 -4.98
C LEU A 87 -25.28 -30.37 -4.12
N THR A 88 -25.13 -30.98 -2.95
CA THR A 88 -26.10 -30.97 -1.85
C THR A 88 -25.51 -30.27 -0.63
N ASP A 89 -26.35 -30.00 0.36
CA ASP A 89 -25.99 -29.41 1.65
C ASP A 89 -24.84 -30.15 2.34
N SER A 90 -24.88 -31.48 2.32
CA SER A 90 -23.82 -32.34 2.87
C SER A 90 -22.50 -32.18 2.10
N SER A 91 -22.56 -32.16 0.77
CA SER A 91 -21.35 -31.99 -0.05
C SER A 91 -20.76 -30.58 0.06
N PHE A 92 -21.61 -29.55 0.21
CA PHE A 92 -21.17 -28.18 0.44
C PHE A 92 -20.57 -28.02 1.85
N THR A 93 -21.15 -28.70 2.84
CA THR A 93 -20.58 -28.78 4.19
C THR A 93 -19.21 -29.44 4.18
N LEU A 94 -19.05 -30.56 3.46
CA LEU A 94 -17.75 -31.22 3.28
C LEU A 94 -16.74 -30.30 2.59
N PHE A 95 -17.15 -29.54 1.58
CA PHE A 95 -16.30 -28.53 0.94
C PHE A 95 -15.78 -27.49 1.95
N VAL A 96 -16.65 -26.95 2.80
CA VAL A 96 -16.27 -25.96 3.82
C VAL A 96 -15.36 -26.56 4.89
N GLN A 97 -15.62 -27.80 5.29
CA GLN A 97 -14.76 -28.55 6.22
C GLN A 97 -13.36 -28.74 5.62
N ASN A 98 -13.26 -29.17 4.37
CA ASN A 98 -11.98 -29.32 3.67
C ASN A 98 -11.18 -28.00 3.62
N LEU A 99 -11.86 -26.87 3.37
CA LEU A 99 -11.20 -25.56 3.39
C LEU A 99 -10.65 -25.18 4.78
N THR A 100 -11.31 -25.63 5.84
CA THR A 100 -10.97 -25.34 7.23
C THR A 100 -9.81 -26.20 7.71
N LEU A 101 -9.79 -27.48 7.30
CA LEU A 101 -8.77 -28.47 7.68
C LEU A 101 -7.49 -28.39 6.85
N GLU A 102 -7.45 -27.61 5.77
CA GLU A 102 -6.21 -27.42 5.02
C GLU A 102 -5.14 -26.75 5.89
N GLU A 103 -4.02 -27.45 6.10
CA GLU A 103 -2.87 -26.98 6.87
C GLU A 103 -1.70 -26.58 5.96
N LYS A 104 -0.81 -25.75 6.51
CA LYS A 104 0.51 -25.45 5.95
C LYS A 104 1.51 -26.54 6.36
N PRO A 105 2.71 -26.62 5.74
CA PRO A 105 3.74 -27.59 6.14
C PRO A 105 4.19 -27.50 7.61
N ASN A 106 3.93 -26.37 8.28
CA ASN A 106 4.24 -26.15 9.69
C ASN A 106 3.08 -26.50 10.64
N GLY A 107 2.00 -27.15 10.16
CA GLY A 107 0.84 -27.55 10.96
C GLY A 107 -0.14 -26.42 11.29
N GLU A 108 0.13 -25.18 10.88
CA GLU A 108 -0.83 -24.09 11.07
C GLU A 108 -1.97 -24.17 10.04
N PRO A 109 -3.20 -23.75 10.40
CA PRO A 109 -4.29 -23.58 9.46
C PRO A 109 -3.86 -22.69 8.28
N LYS A 110 -4.10 -23.16 7.06
CA LYS A 110 -3.75 -22.45 5.84
C LYS A 110 -4.61 -21.20 5.62
N ARG A 111 -5.83 -21.21 6.17
CA ARG A 111 -6.80 -20.11 6.05
C ARG A 111 -7.39 -19.78 7.41
N SER A 112 -7.65 -18.50 7.61
CA SER A 112 -8.42 -18.03 8.75
C SER A 112 -9.92 -18.33 8.58
N PRO A 113 -10.70 -18.41 9.69
CA PRO A 113 -12.16 -18.56 9.63
C PRO A 113 -12.83 -17.50 8.75
N THR A 114 -12.37 -16.25 8.82
CA THR A 114 -12.88 -15.15 7.97
C THR A 114 -12.62 -15.40 6.48
N GLU A 115 -11.47 -15.94 6.12
CA GLU A 115 -11.16 -16.28 4.72
C GLU A 115 -12.02 -17.43 4.21
N VAL A 116 -12.26 -18.46 5.04
CA VAL A 116 -13.16 -19.57 4.70
C VAL A 116 -14.58 -19.07 4.48
N ALA A 117 -15.11 -18.25 5.39
CA ALA A 117 -16.43 -17.64 5.25
C ALA A 117 -16.56 -16.82 3.95
N ILE A 118 -15.56 -16.00 3.63
CA ILE A 118 -15.55 -15.20 2.38
C ILE A 118 -15.50 -16.11 1.14
N ILE A 119 -14.70 -17.19 1.15
CA ILE A 119 -14.67 -18.15 0.04
C ILE A 119 -16.05 -18.77 -0.14
N GLY A 120 -16.66 -19.27 0.94
CA GLY A 120 -17.96 -19.91 0.92
C GLY A 120 -19.08 -18.99 0.44
N GLU A 121 -19.19 -17.79 0.98
CA GLU A 121 -20.18 -16.78 0.52
C GLU A 121 -19.98 -16.41 -0.96
N THR A 122 -18.73 -16.35 -1.43
CA THR A 122 -18.45 -16.10 -2.85
C THR A 122 -18.88 -17.30 -3.72
N CYS A 123 -18.70 -18.52 -3.23
CA CYS A 123 -19.14 -19.73 -3.90
C CYS A 123 -20.67 -19.83 -3.95
N ILE A 124 -21.38 -19.44 -2.88
CA ILE A 124 -22.85 -19.38 -2.87
C ILE A 124 -23.37 -18.46 -3.97
N LYS A 125 -22.81 -17.25 -4.10
CA LYS A 125 -23.18 -16.32 -5.20
C LYS A 125 -22.92 -16.89 -6.59
N PHE A 126 -21.86 -17.67 -6.72
CA PHE A 126 -21.58 -18.38 -7.95
C PHE A 126 -22.60 -19.50 -8.21
N LEU A 127 -23.01 -20.25 -7.19
CA LEU A 127 -24.02 -21.29 -7.31
C LEU A 127 -25.42 -20.74 -7.60
N GLU A 128 -25.79 -19.57 -7.06
CA GLU A 128 -27.01 -18.84 -7.44
C GLU A 128 -27.00 -18.45 -8.92
N PHE A 129 -25.84 -18.03 -9.43
CA PHE A 129 -25.67 -17.81 -10.86
C PHE A 129 -25.81 -19.12 -11.65
N VAL A 130 -25.21 -20.22 -11.20
CA VAL A 130 -25.32 -21.55 -11.84
C VAL A 130 -26.78 -22.02 -11.87
N GLN A 131 -27.55 -21.79 -10.80
CA GLN A 131 -28.98 -22.07 -10.74
C GLN A 131 -29.72 -21.36 -11.89
N THR A 132 -29.47 -20.06 -12.04
CA THR A 132 -30.11 -19.25 -13.08
C THR A 132 -29.60 -19.60 -14.48
N PHE A 133 -28.32 -19.94 -14.61
CA PHE A 133 -27.68 -20.21 -15.89
C PHE A 133 -28.12 -21.53 -16.54
N HIS A 134 -28.50 -22.52 -15.72
CA HIS A 134 -28.97 -23.84 -16.16
C HIS A 134 -30.46 -24.07 -15.86
N ASP A 135 -31.20 -23.03 -15.47
CA ASP A 135 -32.62 -23.10 -15.09
C ASP A 135 -32.92 -24.21 -14.06
N LEU A 136 -32.06 -24.37 -13.05
CA LEU A 136 -32.21 -25.40 -12.02
C LEU A 136 -33.27 -24.99 -11.01
N ILE A 137 -34.24 -25.87 -10.77
CA ILE A 137 -35.29 -25.67 -9.77
C ILE A 137 -34.85 -26.35 -8.48
N HIS A 138 -35.06 -25.69 -7.34
CA HIS A 138 -34.72 -26.19 -6.00
C HIS A 138 -33.24 -26.58 -5.82
N PHE A 139 -32.31 -25.88 -6.48
CA PHE A 139 -30.88 -26.18 -6.34
C PHE A 139 -30.26 -25.48 -5.13
N ILE A 140 -30.45 -24.17 -5.00
CA ILE A 140 -29.96 -23.35 -3.89
C ILE A 140 -31.00 -22.29 -3.50
N GLY A 141 -31.37 -22.27 -2.22
CA GLY A 141 -32.42 -21.38 -1.73
C GLY A 141 -32.65 -21.50 -0.22
N GLN A 142 -33.62 -20.74 0.32
CA GLN A 142 -33.91 -20.71 1.76
C GLN A 142 -34.81 -21.85 2.24
N GLU A 143 -35.58 -22.44 1.31
CA GLU A 143 -36.54 -23.50 1.62
C GLU A 143 -35.81 -24.85 1.79
N GLU A 144 -36.31 -25.69 2.68
CA GLU A 144 -35.72 -27.01 2.98
C GLU A 144 -35.73 -27.97 1.77
N ILE A 145 -36.59 -27.71 0.78
CA ILE A 145 -36.65 -28.49 -0.46
C ILE A 145 -35.44 -28.24 -1.38
N ASN A 146 -34.66 -27.19 -1.13
CA ASN A 146 -33.48 -26.90 -1.94
C ASN A 146 -32.35 -27.87 -1.63
N ALA A 147 -31.62 -28.31 -2.65
CA ALA A 147 -30.47 -29.18 -2.48
C ALA A 147 -29.38 -28.55 -1.60
N ILE A 148 -29.23 -27.22 -1.63
CA ILE A 148 -28.38 -26.42 -0.73
C ILE A 148 -29.24 -25.36 -0.05
N SER A 149 -29.30 -25.40 1.28
CA SER A 149 -30.06 -24.48 2.10
C SER A 149 -29.21 -23.28 2.52
N VAL A 150 -29.65 -22.07 2.17
CA VAL A 150 -28.95 -20.82 2.51
C VAL A 150 -29.71 -19.98 3.52
N ILE A 151 -28.97 -19.22 4.32
CA ILE A 151 -29.50 -18.32 5.34
C ILE A 151 -29.32 -16.88 4.88
N GLU A 152 -30.40 -16.12 4.83
CA GLU A 152 -30.37 -14.70 4.54
C GLU A 152 -30.19 -13.87 5.82
N LYS A 153 -29.12 -13.07 5.86
CA LYS A 153 -28.84 -12.14 6.96
C LYS A 153 -28.91 -10.71 6.47
N ARG A 154 -29.96 -10.00 6.89
CA ARG A 154 -30.12 -8.57 6.65
C ARG A 154 -29.40 -7.79 7.74
N HIS A 155 -28.58 -6.83 7.33
CA HIS A 155 -27.94 -5.90 8.24
C HIS A 155 -27.85 -4.52 7.60
N SER A 156 -27.98 -3.50 8.43
CA SER A 156 -27.90 -2.12 8.01
C SER A 156 -26.45 -1.63 8.15
N ILE A 157 -25.87 -1.14 7.06
CA ILE A 157 -24.55 -0.50 7.08
C ILE A 157 -24.73 1.01 7.00
N HIS A 158 -24.09 1.74 7.91
CA HIS A 158 -23.98 3.18 7.78
C HIS A 158 -22.89 3.50 6.75
N ILE A 159 -23.24 4.30 5.74
CA ILE A 159 -22.27 4.80 4.76
C ILE A 159 -22.00 6.26 5.13
N GLU A 160 -20.76 6.53 5.52
CA GLU A 160 -20.33 7.88 5.85
C GLU A 160 -20.64 8.85 4.69
N GLY A 161 -21.22 10.01 5.04
CA GLY A 161 -21.69 11.00 4.09
C GLY A 161 -23.11 10.76 3.55
N ARG A 162 -23.79 9.68 3.95
CA ARG A 162 -25.21 9.45 3.68
C ARG A 162 -26.00 9.43 4.98
N LYS A 163 -27.16 10.10 4.98
CA LYS A 163 -28.08 10.10 6.14
C LYS A 163 -28.72 8.72 6.35
N GLU A 164 -29.05 8.04 5.26
CA GLU A 164 -29.71 6.75 5.28
C GLU A 164 -28.70 5.60 5.43
N LYS A 165 -29.09 4.60 6.22
CA LYS A 165 -28.37 3.32 6.26
C LYS A 165 -28.68 2.55 4.98
N LYS A 166 -27.68 1.90 4.42
CA LYS A 166 -27.88 0.97 3.32
C LYS A 166 -28.20 -0.39 3.92
N GLU A 167 -29.39 -0.90 3.62
CA GLU A 167 -29.72 -2.29 3.90
C GLU A 167 -28.90 -3.20 2.99
N VAL A 168 -28.18 -4.13 3.60
CA VAL A 168 -27.36 -5.12 2.90
C VAL A 168 -27.79 -6.49 3.34
N THR A 169 -28.20 -7.27 2.35
CA THR A 169 -28.44 -8.70 2.50
C THR A 169 -27.15 -9.47 2.24
N THR A 170 -26.77 -10.33 3.18
CA THR A 170 -25.72 -11.33 2.98
C THR A 170 -26.32 -12.72 3.06
N ILE A 171 -26.08 -13.50 2.02
CA ILE A 171 -26.50 -14.90 1.93
C ILE A 171 -25.32 -15.75 2.42
N THR A 172 -25.60 -16.64 3.36
CA THR A 172 -24.61 -17.49 4.03
C THR A 172 -25.15 -18.92 4.15
N HIS A 173 -24.37 -19.83 4.73
CA HIS A 173 -24.73 -21.23 4.90
C HIS A 173 -24.36 -21.68 6.31
N ALA A 174 -25.10 -22.63 6.89
CA ALA A 174 -24.94 -23.06 8.28
C ALA A 174 -23.52 -23.60 8.60
N SER A 175 -22.89 -24.26 7.62
CA SER A 175 -21.52 -24.77 7.74
C SER A 175 -20.43 -23.68 7.74
N LEU A 176 -20.74 -22.43 7.36
CA LEU A 176 -19.71 -21.39 7.27
C LEU A 176 -19.31 -20.88 8.66
N PRO A 177 -17.99 -20.74 8.93
CA PRO A 177 -17.52 -20.25 10.20
C PRO A 177 -17.85 -18.77 10.40
N LYS A 178 -17.95 -18.35 11.66
CA LYS A 178 -18.11 -16.93 12.00
C LYS A 178 -16.85 -16.16 11.61
N LYS A 179 -17.04 -15.02 10.94
CA LYS A 179 -15.96 -14.09 10.62
C LYS A 179 -15.38 -13.56 11.93
N GLY A 180 -14.08 -13.77 12.12
CA GLY A 180 -13.34 -13.25 13.28
C GLY A 180 -13.05 -11.76 13.16
N THR A 181 -12.46 -11.21 14.22
CA THR A 181 -12.07 -9.80 14.30
C THR A 181 -11.09 -9.42 13.19
N ILE A 182 -11.28 -8.25 12.59
CA ILE A 182 -10.38 -7.70 11.58
C ILE A 182 -9.03 -7.43 12.27
N LYS A 183 -7.98 -8.15 11.86
CA LYS A 183 -6.61 -7.88 12.34
C LYS A 183 -6.16 -6.52 11.83
N GLN A 184 -5.93 -5.58 12.75
CA GLN A 184 -5.31 -4.30 12.42
C GLN A 184 -3.84 -4.52 12.05
N ARG A 185 -3.33 -3.72 11.12
CA ARG A 185 -1.92 -3.76 10.72
C ARG A 185 -1.24 -2.50 11.21
N HIS A 186 -0.23 -2.65 12.05
CA HIS A 186 0.51 -1.51 12.58
C HIS A 186 1.44 -0.91 11.52
N PRO A 187 1.74 0.40 11.62
CA PRO A 187 2.76 1.05 10.82
C PRO A 187 4.11 0.34 10.88
N VAL A 188 4.97 0.59 9.89
CA VAL A 188 6.38 0.19 9.98
C VAL A 188 7.02 0.93 11.16
N SER A 189 7.73 0.20 12.02
CA SER A 189 8.42 0.77 13.17
C SER A 189 9.55 1.70 12.73
N GLN A 190 9.87 2.70 13.55
CA GLN A 190 10.99 3.61 13.26
C GLN A 190 12.32 2.86 13.23
N GLU A 191 12.49 1.85 14.09
CA GLU A 191 13.70 1.02 14.14
C GLU A 191 13.89 0.24 12.83
N ASP A 192 12.86 -0.43 12.33
CA ASP A 192 12.94 -1.19 11.08
C ASP A 192 13.15 -0.28 9.87
N ALA A 193 12.49 0.88 9.85
CA ALA A 193 12.70 1.90 8.82
C ALA A 193 14.17 2.35 8.76
N LEU A 194 14.79 2.61 9.92
CA LEU A 194 16.21 2.97 10.02
C LEU A 194 17.13 1.83 9.57
N LYS A 195 16.88 0.59 10.01
CA LYS A 195 17.65 -0.60 9.56
C LYS A 195 17.64 -0.73 8.04
N ILE A 196 16.46 -0.58 7.42
CA ILE A 196 16.30 -0.64 5.97
C ILE A 196 17.04 0.52 5.28
N TRP A 197 16.92 1.75 5.81
CA TRP A 197 17.64 2.90 5.27
C TRP A 197 19.16 2.71 5.31
N GLU A 198 19.68 2.22 6.43
CA GLU A 198 21.10 1.92 6.58
C GLU A 198 21.56 0.82 5.63
N HIS A 199 20.78 -0.26 5.49
CA HIS A 199 21.04 -1.32 4.52
C HIS A 199 21.16 -0.76 3.11
N ILE A 200 20.19 0.05 2.67
CA ILE A 200 20.19 0.72 1.36
C ILE A 200 21.45 1.58 1.19
N CYS A 201 21.84 2.34 2.22
CA CYS A 201 23.05 3.16 2.20
C CYS A 201 24.33 2.33 2.06
N LYS A 202 24.40 1.20 2.76
CA LYS A 202 25.57 0.33 2.86
C LYS A 202 25.63 -0.75 1.77
N GLN A 203 24.61 -0.87 0.91
CA GLN A 203 24.56 -1.86 -0.17
C GLN A 203 25.88 -1.92 -0.97
N LYS A 204 26.45 -3.13 -1.08
CA LYS A 204 27.65 -3.42 -1.88
C LYS A 204 27.37 -4.60 -2.77
N LYS A 205 27.89 -4.56 -3.99
CA LYS A 205 27.92 -5.70 -4.91
C LYS A 205 29.19 -6.48 -4.59
N ASN A 206 29.06 -7.80 -4.42
CA ASN A 206 30.24 -8.65 -4.33
C ASN A 206 30.95 -8.62 -5.70
N ILE A 207 32.18 -8.13 -5.71
CA ILE A 207 33.02 -7.99 -6.90
C ILE A 207 34.36 -8.72 -6.74
N SER A 208 34.55 -9.51 -5.67
CA SER A 208 35.82 -10.19 -5.39
C SER A 208 36.21 -11.21 -6.47
N HIS A 209 35.22 -11.76 -7.17
CA HIS A 209 35.41 -12.71 -8.26
C HIS A 209 35.82 -12.04 -9.58
N LEU A 210 35.66 -10.72 -9.72
CA LEU A 210 36.02 -9.99 -10.93
C LEU A 210 37.51 -9.61 -10.88
N LYS A 211 38.27 -10.05 -11.88
CA LYS A 211 39.70 -9.71 -12.02
C LYS A 211 39.97 -8.58 -13.01
N ASP A 212 39.12 -8.43 -14.03
CA ASP A 212 39.27 -7.38 -15.06
C ASP A 212 38.93 -5.99 -14.49
N PRO A 213 39.88 -5.01 -14.52
CA PRO A 213 39.65 -3.64 -14.08
C PRO A 213 38.44 -2.96 -14.72
N LYS A 214 38.14 -3.24 -16.00
CA LYS A 214 37.00 -2.68 -16.72
C LYS A 214 35.68 -3.23 -16.18
N LEU A 215 35.59 -4.55 -15.96
CA LEU A 215 34.42 -5.18 -15.37
C LEU A 215 34.20 -4.72 -13.92
N ILE A 216 35.28 -4.57 -13.15
CA ILE A 216 35.22 -4.01 -11.78
C ILE A 216 34.64 -2.59 -11.82
N ARG A 217 35.12 -1.73 -12.74
CA ARG A 217 34.62 -0.35 -12.88
C ARG A 217 33.13 -0.31 -13.23
N ILE A 218 32.69 -1.17 -14.15
CA ILE A 218 31.28 -1.30 -14.55
C ILE A 218 30.44 -1.76 -13.35
N ALA A 219 30.85 -2.83 -12.66
CA ALA A 219 30.12 -3.36 -11.51
C ALA A 219 30.02 -2.34 -10.35
N LYS A 220 31.09 -1.59 -10.08
CA LYS A 220 31.07 -0.48 -9.11
C LYS A 220 30.06 0.61 -9.53
N ARG A 221 30.01 0.94 -10.82
CA ARG A 221 29.06 1.93 -11.35
C ARG A 221 27.62 1.45 -11.27
N GLU A 222 27.34 0.21 -11.64
CA GLU A 222 26.01 -0.39 -11.48
C GLU A 222 25.56 -0.38 -10.03
N GLN A 223 26.45 -0.71 -9.09
CA GLN A 223 26.15 -0.66 -7.67
C GLN A 223 25.89 0.76 -7.16
N TYR A 224 26.62 1.75 -7.67
CA TYR A 224 26.36 3.16 -7.38
C TYR A 224 24.98 3.57 -7.90
N ASP A 225 24.67 3.28 -9.16
CA ASP A 225 23.42 3.63 -9.82
C ASP A 225 22.22 2.93 -9.14
N LYS A 226 22.35 1.64 -8.78
CA LYS A 226 21.37 0.88 -7.98
C LYS A 226 21.07 1.56 -6.66
N ARG A 227 22.10 1.88 -5.88
CA ARG A 227 21.93 2.51 -4.57
C ARG A 227 21.25 3.87 -4.66
N LYS A 228 21.56 4.68 -5.67
CA LYS A 228 20.87 5.97 -5.88
C LYS A 228 19.38 5.78 -6.18
N ARG A 229 19.04 4.81 -7.04
CA ARG A 229 17.64 4.46 -7.32
C ARG A 229 16.93 3.97 -6.06
N ASP A 230 17.52 3.01 -5.35
CA ASP A 230 16.90 2.38 -4.17
C ASP A 230 16.65 3.43 -3.07
N LYS A 231 17.58 4.37 -2.85
CA LYS A 231 17.38 5.52 -1.96
C LYS A 231 16.19 6.39 -2.39
N ALA A 232 16.11 6.75 -3.67
CA ALA A 232 15.00 7.57 -4.17
C ALA A 232 13.64 6.88 -4.02
N ILE A 233 13.57 5.56 -4.23
CA ILE A 233 12.37 4.74 -4.00
C ILE A 233 11.98 4.77 -2.52
N TYR A 234 12.92 4.51 -1.62
CA TYR A 234 12.68 4.53 -0.17
C TYR A 234 12.17 5.89 0.30
N VAL A 235 12.90 6.96 -0.03
CA VAL A 235 12.58 8.34 0.38
C VAL A 235 11.21 8.77 -0.17
N SER A 236 10.86 8.39 -1.40
CA SER A 236 9.54 8.69 -1.96
C SER A 236 8.41 8.00 -1.22
N MET A 237 8.61 6.74 -0.82
CA MET A 237 7.63 6.03 -0.02
C MET A 237 7.49 6.64 1.38
N GLU A 238 8.61 6.92 2.04
CA GLU A 238 8.66 7.48 3.38
C GLU A 238 8.04 8.88 3.44
N MET A 239 8.40 9.77 2.51
CA MET A 239 7.99 11.17 2.55
C MET A 239 6.60 11.43 1.95
N LEU A 240 6.23 10.72 0.88
CA LEU A 240 4.95 10.97 0.19
C LEU A 240 3.80 10.12 0.74
N GLY A 241 4.09 8.94 1.30
CA GLY A 241 3.06 7.99 1.73
C GLY A 241 2.10 7.58 0.60
N GLY A 242 2.52 7.69 -0.66
CA GLY A 242 1.68 7.37 -1.82
C GLY A 242 1.34 5.88 -1.91
N ARG A 243 0.25 5.52 -2.59
CA ARG A 243 0.05 4.11 -2.98
C ARG A 243 1.11 3.72 -3.99
N VAL A 244 1.44 2.44 -4.09
CA VAL A 244 2.41 1.96 -5.11
C VAL A 244 2.02 2.43 -6.51
N ASP A 245 0.73 2.38 -6.86
CA ASP A 245 0.22 2.86 -8.15
C ASP A 245 0.42 4.36 -8.39
N GLU A 246 0.36 5.14 -7.32
CA GLU A 246 0.61 6.58 -7.34
C GLU A 246 2.12 6.85 -7.47
N LEU A 247 2.95 6.11 -6.71
CA LEU A 247 4.41 6.28 -6.63
C LEU A 247 5.14 5.88 -7.92
N HIS A 248 4.79 4.74 -8.53
CA HIS A 248 5.44 4.31 -9.79
C HIS A 248 5.05 5.19 -10.97
N SER A 249 3.89 5.85 -10.89
CA SER A 249 3.36 6.74 -11.92
C SER A 249 3.89 8.17 -11.86
N ILE A 250 4.73 8.52 -10.87
CA ILE A 250 5.32 9.86 -10.75
C ILE A 250 6.14 10.18 -12.01
N ARG A 251 5.95 11.37 -12.56
CA ARG A 251 6.69 11.84 -13.73
C ARG A 251 7.90 12.66 -13.32
N TYR A 252 8.91 12.66 -14.20
CA TYR A 252 10.09 13.48 -14.06
C TYR A 252 9.75 14.97 -14.24
N SER A 253 8.85 15.32 -15.16
CA SER A 253 8.37 16.71 -15.30
C SER A 253 7.75 17.24 -14.00
N ASP A 254 6.92 16.44 -13.35
CA ASP A 254 6.21 16.82 -12.11
C ASP A 254 7.20 17.08 -10.97
N LEU A 255 8.30 16.31 -10.91
CA LEU A 255 9.37 16.53 -9.93
C LEU A 255 10.18 17.79 -10.21
N VAL A 256 10.44 18.10 -11.49
CA VAL A 256 11.14 19.33 -11.88
C VAL A 256 10.30 20.56 -11.53
N GLU A 257 8.99 20.51 -11.80
CA GLU A 257 8.05 21.57 -11.43
C GLU A 257 7.99 21.75 -9.90
N ALA A 258 7.92 20.65 -9.16
CA ALA A 258 7.91 20.65 -7.69
C ALA A 258 9.13 21.34 -7.06
N ARG A 259 10.27 21.44 -7.76
CA ARG A 259 11.43 22.19 -7.27
C ARG A 259 11.19 23.68 -7.20
N ASN A 260 10.37 24.20 -8.11
CA ASN A 260 10.05 25.63 -8.17
C ASN A 260 8.82 25.94 -7.31
N THR A 261 7.84 25.04 -7.29
CA THR A 261 6.55 25.28 -6.63
C THR A 261 6.49 24.76 -5.19
N GLY A 262 7.41 23.89 -4.79
CA GLY A 262 7.35 23.16 -3.50
C GLY A 262 6.23 22.11 -3.43
N SER A 263 5.60 21.78 -4.56
CA SER A 263 4.41 20.92 -4.61
C SER A 263 4.51 19.87 -5.71
N LEU A 264 4.44 18.59 -5.33
CA LEU A 264 4.54 17.45 -6.24
C LEU A 264 3.15 16.99 -6.68
N ARG A 265 2.94 16.99 -8.00
CA ARG A 265 1.73 16.48 -8.63
C ARG A 265 1.74 14.95 -8.72
N ILE A 266 0.66 14.30 -8.29
CA ILE A 266 0.52 12.84 -8.29
C ILE A 266 -0.87 12.43 -8.79
N LYS A 267 -0.92 11.40 -9.64
CA LYS A 267 -2.19 10.79 -10.11
C LYS A 267 -2.86 9.98 -9.01
N THR A 268 -4.18 10.02 -8.92
CA THR A 268 -4.97 9.23 -7.96
C THR A 268 -5.82 8.17 -8.65
N SER A 269 -5.77 6.94 -8.16
CA SER A 269 -6.43 5.78 -8.81
C SER A 269 -7.86 5.50 -8.32
N LYS A 270 -8.47 6.42 -7.56
CA LYS A 270 -9.68 6.11 -6.76
C LYS A 270 -11.02 6.32 -7.46
N LYS A 271 -11.13 7.15 -8.49
CA LYS A 271 -12.42 7.36 -9.18
C LYS A 271 -12.49 6.57 -10.49
N ARG A 272 -13.66 5.99 -10.76
CA ARG A 272 -13.93 5.03 -11.85
C ARG A 272 -14.01 5.70 -13.24
N ASN A 273 -14.27 7.01 -13.28
CA ASN A 273 -14.68 7.75 -14.48
C ASN A 273 -13.86 9.01 -14.77
N ASP A 274 -12.72 9.20 -14.10
CA ASP A 274 -11.87 10.38 -14.33
C ASP A 274 -10.45 9.89 -14.56
N GLU A 275 -10.00 9.98 -15.80
CA GLU A 275 -8.61 9.65 -16.16
C GLU A 275 -7.62 10.69 -15.61
N ASP A 276 -8.11 11.77 -14.97
CA ASP A 276 -7.32 12.93 -14.57
C ASP A 276 -7.50 13.41 -13.12
N ASN A 277 -7.95 12.57 -12.18
CA ASN A 277 -7.89 12.96 -10.76
C ASN A 277 -6.43 13.04 -10.29
N GLN A 278 -5.90 14.24 -10.23
CA GLN A 278 -4.58 14.56 -9.69
C GLN A 278 -4.72 15.18 -8.30
N ARG A 279 -3.67 15.05 -7.49
CA ARG A 279 -3.53 15.78 -6.22
C ARG A 279 -2.12 16.32 -6.09
N TYR A 280 -1.99 17.38 -5.32
CA TYR A 280 -0.74 18.08 -5.08
C TYR A 280 -0.27 17.80 -3.66
N LEU A 281 0.97 17.34 -3.52
CA LEU A 281 1.60 17.05 -2.24
C LEU A 281 2.68 18.08 -1.93
N PRO A 282 2.62 18.77 -0.78
CA PRO A 282 3.73 19.61 -0.37
C PRO A 282 4.98 18.73 -0.16
N VAL A 283 6.09 19.13 -0.77
CA VAL A 283 7.37 18.46 -0.67
C VAL A 283 8.45 19.45 -0.25
N ASN A 284 9.31 19.05 0.68
CA ASN A 284 10.40 19.90 1.13
C ASN A 284 11.63 19.81 0.20
N HIS A 285 12.50 20.81 0.26
CA HIS A 285 13.71 20.83 -0.57
C HIS A 285 14.68 19.68 -0.27
N ILE A 286 14.72 19.20 0.99
CA ILE A 286 15.53 18.03 1.39
C ILE A 286 15.12 16.78 0.60
N PHE A 287 13.82 16.50 0.52
CA PHE A 287 13.28 15.38 -0.26
C PHE A 287 13.69 15.49 -1.74
N LEU A 288 13.51 16.67 -2.32
CA LEU A 288 13.85 16.92 -3.72
C LEU A 288 15.35 16.72 -3.97
N GLU A 289 16.19 17.12 -3.03
CA GLU A 289 17.65 16.99 -3.15
C GLU A 289 18.12 15.54 -3.00
N GLN A 290 17.51 14.79 -2.08
CA GLN A 290 17.79 13.35 -1.95
C GLN A 290 17.49 12.59 -3.25
N ILE A 291 16.46 13.02 -4.00
CA ILE A 291 16.13 12.45 -5.31
C ILE A 291 17.04 12.99 -6.44
N THR A 292 17.59 14.20 -6.33
CA THR A 292 18.51 14.80 -7.35
C THR A 292 19.60 13.82 -7.77
N SER A 293 20.20 13.13 -6.79
CA SER A 293 21.29 12.21 -7.08
C SER A 293 20.89 11.00 -7.94
N TYR A 294 19.62 10.60 -7.89
CA TYR A 294 19.05 9.59 -8.78
C TYR A 294 18.69 10.14 -10.16
N ILE A 295 18.29 11.40 -10.29
CA ILE A 295 17.95 12.02 -11.58
C ILE A 295 19.13 11.92 -12.57
N ASN A 296 20.36 12.14 -12.09
CA ASN A 296 21.56 12.01 -12.92
C ASN A 296 21.78 10.58 -13.42
N VAL A 297 21.45 9.59 -12.60
CA VAL A 297 21.47 8.17 -12.98
C VAL A 297 20.38 7.90 -14.03
N ARG A 298 19.15 8.34 -13.77
CA ARG A 298 18.01 8.21 -14.69
C ARG A 298 18.34 8.76 -16.07
N LYS A 299 18.79 10.02 -16.17
CA LYS A 299 19.14 10.67 -17.45
C LYS A 299 20.17 9.85 -18.23
N ARG A 300 21.20 9.33 -17.55
CA ARG A 300 22.26 8.53 -18.17
C ARG A 300 21.73 7.20 -18.69
N VAL A 301 20.91 6.49 -17.91
CA VAL A 301 20.31 5.20 -18.29
C VAL A 301 19.33 5.39 -19.45
N MET A 302 18.47 6.42 -19.39
CA MET A 302 17.56 6.78 -20.48
C MET A 302 18.33 7.01 -21.80
N LYS A 303 19.44 7.76 -21.74
CA LYS A 303 20.30 7.98 -22.91
C LYS A 303 20.96 6.69 -23.41
N LYS A 304 21.46 5.85 -22.49
CA LYS A 304 22.12 4.57 -22.82
C LYS A 304 21.19 3.63 -23.60
N PHE A 305 19.92 3.54 -23.18
CA PHE A 305 18.94 2.63 -23.79
C PHE A 305 17.99 3.31 -24.78
N GLN A 306 18.18 4.60 -25.05
CA GLN A 306 17.32 5.40 -25.94
C GLN A 306 15.82 5.33 -25.58
N ALA A 307 15.51 5.14 -24.30
CA ALA A 307 14.14 5.06 -23.81
C ALA A 307 13.42 6.42 -23.93
N LYS A 308 12.15 6.42 -24.33
CA LYS A 308 11.34 7.63 -24.53
C LYS A 308 10.07 7.59 -23.69
N HIS A 309 10.14 8.14 -22.48
CA HIS A 309 8.98 8.38 -21.62
C HIS A 309 9.34 9.34 -20.47
N ASP A 310 8.33 9.79 -19.75
CA ASP A 310 8.49 10.79 -18.68
C ASP A 310 8.41 10.20 -17.25
N TYR A 311 8.25 8.89 -17.08
CA TYR A 311 8.25 8.30 -15.73
C TYR A 311 9.57 8.54 -14.97
N LEU A 312 9.45 8.89 -13.68
CA LEU A 312 10.59 9.19 -12.80
C LEU A 312 11.40 7.92 -12.51
N PHE A 313 10.71 6.84 -12.10
CA PHE A 313 11.36 5.60 -11.69
C PHE A 313 11.49 4.61 -12.83
N ILE A 314 12.73 4.22 -13.11
CA ILE A 314 13.08 3.32 -14.22
C ILE A 314 13.89 2.12 -13.76
N SER A 315 13.80 1.05 -14.55
CA SER A 315 14.72 -0.07 -14.50
C SER A 315 16.10 0.38 -15.04
N LEU A 316 17.16 -0.05 -14.36
CA LEU A 316 18.53 0.30 -14.73
C LEU A 316 19.07 -0.57 -15.88
N ASN A 317 18.35 -1.64 -16.24
CA ASN A 317 18.79 -2.64 -17.21
C ASN A 317 18.32 -2.34 -18.64
N ASP A 318 17.22 -1.61 -18.79
CA ASP A 318 16.55 -1.33 -20.08
C ASP A 318 16.03 0.11 -20.17
N GLY A 319 16.07 0.87 -19.07
CA GLY A 319 15.54 2.23 -19.01
C GLY A 319 14.02 2.33 -19.00
N LEU A 320 13.28 1.21 -18.95
CA LEU A 320 11.82 1.20 -18.98
C LEU A 320 11.22 1.58 -17.60
N PRO A 321 9.96 2.06 -17.55
CA PRO A 321 9.30 2.43 -16.30
C PRO A 321 9.21 1.25 -15.33
N LEU A 322 9.41 1.50 -14.03
CA LEU A 322 9.18 0.48 -13.02
C LEU A 322 7.68 0.15 -12.91
N SER A 323 7.38 -1.14 -12.81
CA SER A 323 6.03 -1.60 -12.51
C SER A 323 5.72 -1.52 -11.01
N ALA A 324 4.43 -1.51 -10.66
CA ALA A 324 3.99 -1.66 -9.27
C ALA A 324 4.59 -2.90 -8.58
N LYS A 325 4.71 -4.01 -9.31
CA LYS A 325 5.31 -5.25 -8.79
C LYS A 325 6.79 -5.07 -8.42
N SER A 326 7.54 -4.29 -9.20
CA SER A 326 8.95 -4.00 -8.94
C SER A 326 9.13 -3.28 -7.60
N TRP A 327 8.22 -2.35 -7.28
CA TRP A 327 8.24 -1.61 -6.02
C TRP A 327 8.06 -2.53 -4.81
N THR A 328 7.03 -3.39 -4.85
CA THR A 328 6.79 -4.37 -3.77
C THR A 328 7.94 -5.37 -3.67
N LYS A 329 8.53 -5.78 -4.80
CA LYS A 329 9.68 -6.69 -4.82
C LYS A 329 10.90 -6.08 -4.12
N TYR A 330 11.24 -4.81 -4.37
CA TYR A 330 12.39 -4.18 -3.72
C TYR A 330 12.22 -4.06 -2.21
N ILE A 331 11.04 -3.63 -1.76
CA ILE A 331 10.76 -3.52 -0.33
C ILE A 331 10.84 -4.88 0.36
N LYS A 332 10.25 -5.91 -0.25
CA LYS A 332 10.32 -7.27 0.26
C LYS A 332 11.78 -7.74 0.31
N GLN A 333 12.55 -7.53 -0.76
CA GLN A 333 13.96 -7.89 -0.81
C GLN A 333 14.76 -7.23 0.31
N TRP A 334 14.56 -5.94 0.59
CA TRP A 334 15.27 -5.27 1.67
C TRP A 334 14.89 -5.81 3.06
N ALA A 335 13.63 -6.19 3.27
CA ALA A 335 13.18 -6.81 4.51
C ALA A 335 13.74 -8.23 4.67
N ASP A 336 13.72 -9.03 3.59
CA ASP A 336 14.25 -10.40 3.55
C ASP A 336 15.77 -10.40 3.81
N ASP A 337 16.53 -9.47 3.19
CA ASP A 337 17.97 -9.31 3.39
C ASP A 337 18.34 -9.01 4.86
N LEU A 338 17.42 -8.43 5.63
CA LEU A 338 17.59 -8.05 7.03
C LEU A 338 16.90 -9.00 8.01
N ALA A 339 16.26 -10.07 7.52
CA ALA A 339 15.47 -11.01 8.30
C ALA A 339 14.44 -10.33 9.24
N ILE A 340 13.80 -9.25 8.78
CA ILE A 340 12.78 -8.56 9.58
C ILE A 340 11.52 -9.45 9.67
N GLU A 341 11.23 -9.95 10.86
CA GLU A 341 10.06 -10.82 11.12
C GLU A 341 8.71 -10.09 10.96
N GLY A 342 8.73 -8.76 11.11
CA GLY A 342 7.57 -7.89 10.93
C GLY A 342 7.09 -7.79 9.48
N ARG A 343 5.79 -7.52 9.28
CA ARG A 343 5.27 -7.25 7.93
C ARG A 343 5.75 -5.88 7.48
N VAL A 344 6.62 -5.87 6.49
CA VAL A 344 7.15 -4.67 5.87
C VAL A 344 6.55 -4.56 4.47
N SER A 345 5.73 -3.53 4.23
CA SER A 345 5.07 -3.34 2.92
C SER A 345 4.78 -1.87 2.64
N PRO A 346 4.72 -1.45 1.36
CA PRO A 346 4.49 -0.04 1.03
C PRO A 346 3.18 0.53 1.61
N HIS A 347 2.17 -0.31 1.85
CA HIS A 347 0.96 0.12 2.53
C HIS A 347 1.21 0.51 4.00
N LEU A 348 2.12 -0.18 4.70
CA LEU A 348 2.44 0.09 6.10
C LEU A 348 3.38 1.29 6.28
N TRP A 349 4.25 1.58 5.31
CA TRP A 349 4.94 2.88 5.29
C TRP A 349 3.99 4.04 5.07
N ARG A 350 2.97 3.86 4.22
CA ARG A 350 1.91 4.85 4.09
C ARG A 350 1.21 5.08 5.43
N HIS A 351 0.94 4.03 6.19
CA HIS A 351 0.44 4.18 7.57
C HIS A 351 1.41 4.98 8.44
N ALA A 352 2.69 4.61 8.45
CA ALA A 352 3.73 5.32 9.22
C ALA A 352 3.83 6.81 8.85
N ARG A 353 3.82 7.14 7.56
CA ARG A 353 3.92 8.52 7.08
C ARG A 353 2.72 9.36 7.51
N PHE A 354 1.50 8.82 7.43
CA PHE A 354 0.30 9.58 7.80
C PHE A 354 0.14 9.71 9.32
N THR A 355 0.48 8.68 10.09
CA THR A 355 0.58 8.80 11.55
C THR A 355 1.60 9.88 11.91
N LYS A 356 2.80 9.86 11.32
CA LYS A 356 3.81 10.92 11.54
C LYS A 356 3.32 12.30 11.13
N TRP A 357 2.65 12.41 9.97
CA TRP A 357 2.05 13.67 9.52
C TRP A 357 1.05 14.21 10.55
N MET A 358 0.19 13.34 11.10
CA MET A 358 -0.78 13.73 12.14
C MET A 358 -0.05 14.22 13.39
N ILE A 359 0.96 13.50 13.85
CA ILE A 359 1.79 13.91 15.01
C ILE A 359 2.41 15.28 14.76
N ASP A 360 3.12 15.45 13.64
CA ASP A 360 3.78 16.71 13.27
C ASP A 360 2.77 17.88 13.23
N ARG A 361 1.57 17.63 12.67
CA ARG A 361 0.53 18.65 12.53
C ARG A 361 -0.11 19.01 13.87
N ILE A 362 -0.36 18.03 14.72
CA ILE A 362 -0.86 18.20 16.09
C ILE A 362 0.15 19.03 16.89
N LEU A 363 1.44 18.65 16.87
CA LEU A 363 2.50 19.38 17.59
C LEU A 363 2.72 20.80 17.06
N ALA A 364 2.53 21.03 15.76
CA ALA A 364 2.64 22.38 15.16
C ALA A 364 1.45 23.28 15.50
N SER A 365 0.31 22.74 15.95
CA SER A 365 -0.80 23.55 16.42
C SER A 365 -0.41 24.15 17.78
N LYS A 366 -0.36 25.50 17.85
CA LYS A 366 0.05 26.27 19.04
C LYS A 366 -0.92 26.12 20.24
N GLU A 367 -1.89 25.22 20.14
CA GLU A 367 -3.04 25.08 21.04
C GLU A 367 -2.87 23.92 22.04
N ILE A 368 -1.74 23.21 22.06
CA ILE A 368 -1.56 22.06 22.94
C ILE A 368 -0.35 22.27 23.84
N ASN A 369 -0.58 22.93 24.97
CA ASN A 369 0.44 23.16 26.00
C ASN A 369 0.27 22.24 27.23
N SER A 370 -0.82 21.47 27.33
CA SER A 370 -1.09 20.53 28.42
C SER A 370 -1.93 19.33 27.97
N LYS A 371 -1.95 18.25 28.77
CA LYS A 371 -2.77 17.04 28.54
C LYS A 371 -4.28 17.35 28.55
N ASP A 372 -4.70 18.36 29.31
CA ASP A 372 -6.10 18.77 29.40
C ASP A 372 -6.51 19.78 28.30
N ASP A 373 -5.59 20.64 27.85
CA ASP A 373 -5.78 21.43 26.62
C ASP A 373 -5.82 20.54 25.39
N PHE A 374 -5.01 19.47 25.36
CA PHE A 374 -5.06 18.46 24.30
C PHE A 374 -6.42 17.78 24.21
N ARG A 375 -7.06 17.49 25.36
CA ARG A 375 -8.40 16.89 25.42
C ARG A 375 -9.51 17.89 25.09
N LYS A 376 -9.34 19.17 25.43
CA LYS A 376 -10.33 20.25 25.16
C LYS A 376 -10.23 20.84 23.74
N ASN A 377 -9.03 20.95 23.16
CA ASN A 377 -8.78 21.48 21.80
C ASN A 377 -8.91 20.42 20.68
N VAL A 378 -9.40 19.22 21.03
CA VAL A 378 -9.93 18.19 20.10
C VAL A 378 -11.07 18.70 19.20
N LEU A 379 -11.59 19.90 19.45
CA LEU A 379 -12.60 20.57 18.63
C LEU A 379 -12.19 20.75 17.14
N HIS A 380 -10.90 20.71 16.81
CA HIS A 380 -10.41 20.73 15.41
C HIS A 380 -10.01 19.35 14.85
N THR A 381 -10.42 18.23 15.47
CA THR A 381 -10.19 16.86 14.94
C THR A 381 -10.63 16.73 13.48
N MET A 382 -11.74 17.37 13.12
CA MET A 382 -12.24 17.39 11.75
C MET A 382 -11.38 18.21 10.80
N GLN A 383 -10.71 19.26 11.26
CA GLN A 383 -9.79 20.05 10.43
C GLN A 383 -8.54 19.24 10.09
N PHE A 384 -7.89 18.65 11.09
CA PHE A 384 -6.73 17.77 10.85
C PHE A 384 -7.08 16.59 9.94
N LYS A 385 -8.25 15.99 10.16
CA LYS A 385 -8.75 14.93 9.28
C LYS A 385 -8.99 15.44 7.85
N LYS A 386 -9.57 16.62 7.64
CA LYS A 386 -9.76 17.19 6.29
C LYS A 386 -8.43 17.49 5.59
N GLU A 387 -7.48 18.08 6.30
CA GLU A 387 -6.14 18.34 5.77
C GLU A 387 -5.42 17.03 5.41
N LEU A 388 -5.44 16.04 6.32
CA LEU A 388 -4.91 14.71 6.04
C LEU A 388 -5.68 14.04 4.90
N GLN A 389 -6.99 14.22 4.77
CA GLN A 389 -7.79 13.67 3.68
C GLN A 389 -7.28 14.16 2.33
N GLN A 390 -7.00 15.46 2.20
CA GLN A 390 -6.38 16.06 1.02
C GLN A 390 -4.96 15.53 0.80
N PHE A 391 -4.14 15.52 1.86
CA PHE A 391 -2.76 15.02 1.81
C PHE A 391 -2.65 13.51 1.56
N SER A 392 -3.69 12.73 1.83
CA SER A 392 -3.67 11.27 1.68
C SER A 392 -4.51 10.79 0.49
N GLY A 393 -5.45 11.57 -0.01
CA GLY A 393 -6.44 11.12 -1.00
C GLY A 393 -7.39 10.05 -0.44
N HIS A 394 -7.71 10.11 0.85
CA HIS A 394 -8.81 9.31 1.39
C HIS A 394 -10.15 9.90 0.96
N THR A 395 -11.11 9.03 0.67
CA THR A 395 -12.47 9.44 0.28
C THR A 395 -13.36 9.61 1.50
N LEU A 396 -13.14 8.75 2.51
CA LEU A 396 -13.90 8.69 3.76
C LEU A 396 -13.04 9.27 4.88
N ILE A 397 -13.60 10.15 5.70
CA ILE A 397 -12.92 10.76 6.83
C ILE A 397 -12.75 9.74 7.96
N SER A 398 -13.73 8.83 8.16
CA SER A 398 -13.62 7.74 9.15
C SER A 398 -12.40 6.84 8.94
N SER A 399 -11.97 6.68 7.68
CA SER A 399 -10.75 5.90 7.38
C SER A 399 -9.45 6.53 7.91
N LEU A 400 -9.52 7.76 8.43
CA LEU A 400 -8.41 8.47 9.02
C LEU A 400 -8.34 8.31 10.54
N ASP A 401 -9.40 7.79 11.18
CA ASP A 401 -9.48 7.61 12.64
C ASP A 401 -8.31 6.76 13.15
N THR A 402 -7.94 5.71 12.42
CA THR A 402 -6.79 4.86 12.77
C THR A 402 -5.48 5.66 12.88
N TYR A 403 -5.24 6.68 12.05
CA TYR A 403 -4.02 7.48 12.17
C TYR A 403 -4.06 8.43 13.37
N LEU A 404 -5.25 8.92 13.70
CA LEU A 404 -5.48 9.74 14.88
C LEU A 404 -5.24 8.91 16.15
N ASP A 405 -5.81 7.71 16.22
CA ASP A 405 -5.64 6.79 17.36
C ASP A 405 -4.16 6.44 17.55
N LEU A 406 -3.44 6.09 16.47
CA LEU A 406 -2.01 5.81 16.53
C LEU A 406 -1.17 7.04 16.92
N ALA A 407 -1.53 8.22 16.43
CA ALA A 407 -0.87 9.47 16.81
C ALA A 407 -1.12 9.79 18.29
N TRP A 408 -2.32 9.51 18.78
CA TRP A 408 -2.73 9.68 20.17
C TRP A 408 -1.96 8.75 21.10
N GLU A 409 -1.88 7.45 20.77
CA GLU A 409 -1.06 6.48 21.50
C GLU A 409 0.41 6.93 21.55
N ALA A 410 0.96 7.37 20.42
CA ALA A 410 2.33 7.87 20.36
C ALA A 410 2.53 9.13 21.21
N LEU A 411 1.61 10.08 21.18
CA LEU A 411 1.71 11.34 21.94
C LEU A 411 1.45 11.17 23.43
N HIS A 412 0.60 10.22 23.84
CA HIS A 412 0.37 9.93 25.26
C HIS A 412 1.58 9.36 25.98
N GLY A 413 2.52 8.74 25.26
CA GLY A 413 3.84 8.38 25.78
C GLY A 413 4.87 9.52 25.74
N TYR A 414 4.54 10.64 25.07
CA TYR A 414 5.42 11.79 24.84
C TYR A 414 4.77 13.08 25.34
N THR A 415 4.61 13.25 26.65
CA THR A 415 4.45 14.59 27.26
C THR A 415 5.79 15.33 27.23
N LYS A 416 6.34 15.57 26.04
CA LYS A 416 7.58 16.35 25.84
C LYS A 416 7.22 17.64 25.12
N VAL A 417 6.97 18.68 25.92
CA VAL A 417 6.73 20.03 25.41
C VAL A 417 8.08 20.62 25.01
N TYR A 418 8.30 20.81 23.71
CA TYR A 418 9.52 21.43 23.19
C TYR A 418 9.56 22.93 23.53
N ASN A 419 10.71 23.43 23.99
CA ASN A 419 10.97 24.87 24.01
C ASN A 419 11.38 25.35 22.61
N ALA A 420 10.40 25.80 21.82
CA ALA A 420 10.58 26.25 20.44
C ALA A 420 11.61 27.39 20.30
N ALA A 421 11.75 28.25 21.32
CA ALA A 421 12.74 29.33 21.30
C ALA A 421 14.17 28.80 21.44
N SER A 422 14.40 27.85 22.35
CA SER A 422 15.71 27.20 22.51
C SER A 422 16.13 26.45 21.24
N LEU A 423 15.22 25.67 20.65
CA LEU A 423 15.48 24.95 19.39
C LEU A 423 15.85 25.88 18.24
N LYS A 424 15.14 27.02 18.11
CA LYS A 424 15.44 28.03 17.10
C LYS A 424 16.86 28.58 17.26
N THR A 425 17.24 28.99 18.46
CA THR A 425 18.61 29.49 18.74
C THR A 425 19.68 28.43 18.47
N THR A 426 19.41 27.16 18.81
CA THR A 426 20.34 26.06 18.54
C THR A 426 20.50 25.82 17.04
N VAL A 427 19.43 25.87 16.26
CA VAL A 427 19.47 25.76 14.78
C VAL A 427 20.25 26.94 14.17
N GLU A 428 19.95 28.18 14.56
CA GLU A 428 20.67 29.38 14.07
C GLU A 428 22.17 29.34 14.42
N SER A 429 22.53 28.72 15.55
CA SER A 429 23.93 28.53 15.93
C SER A 429 24.61 27.45 15.07
N MET A 430 23.90 26.37 14.75
CA MET A 430 24.39 25.33 13.84
C MET A 430 24.57 25.87 12.41
N GLU A 431 23.63 26.68 11.93
CA GLU A 431 23.71 27.33 10.61
C GLU A 431 24.96 28.22 10.50
N ARG A 432 25.20 29.09 11.50
CA ARG A 432 26.41 29.94 11.55
C ARG A 432 27.72 29.15 11.55
N GLU A 433 27.77 28.02 12.26
CA GLU A 433 28.95 27.16 12.26
C GLU A 433 29.17 26.43 10.93
N ILE A 434 28.09 26.05 10.25
CA ILE A 434 28.18 25.48 8.89
C ILE A 434 28.70 26.54 7.92
N GLU A 435 28.18 27.77 7.94
CA GLU A 435 28.66 28.88 7.12
C GLU A 435 30.14 29.18 7.36
N SER A 436 30.59 29.13 8.63
CA SER A 436 32.00 29.28 8.98
C SER A 436 32.87 28.18 8.38
N LEU A 437 32.42 26.92 8.44
CA LEU A 437 33.12 25.78 7.82
C LEU A 437 33.15 25.90 6.30
N GLU A 438 32.07 26.36 5.66
CA GLU A 438 32.02 26.61 4.21
C GLU A 438 33.03 27.69 3.81
N ALA A 439 33.10 28.81 4.55
CA ALA A 439 34.07 29.87 4.29
C ALA A 439 35.52 29.41 4.47
N GLN A 440 35.80 28.54 5.45
CA GLN A 440 37.13 27.94 5.64
C GLN A 440 37.51 26.98 4.49
N ILE A 441 36.54 26.30 3.87
CA ILE A 441 36.77 25.48 2.68
C ILE A 441 37.08 26.35 1.47
N GLU A 442 36.32 27.42 1.26
CA GLU A 442 36.56 28.35 0.13
C GLU A 442 37.94 29.02 0.22
N ARG A 443 38.44 29.26 1.44
CA ARG A 443 39.79 29.76 1.70
C ARG A 443 40.88 28.68 1.66
N ASN A 444 40.55 27.42 1.35
CA ASN A 444 41.45 26.26 1.39
C ASN A 444 42.14 26.02 2.76
N GLU A 445 41.54 26.48 3.85
CA GLU A 445 42.10 26.38 5.21
C GLU A 445 41.92 24.98 5.82
N LEU A 446 40.97 24.18 5.31
CA LEU A 446 40.67 22.84 5.80
C LEU A 446 40.60 21.80 4.68
N ALA A 447 41.16 20.62 4.94
CA ALA A 447 40.96 19.48 4.07
C ALA A 447 39.52 18.92 4.21
N ALA A 448 38.92 18.44 3.13
CA ALA A 448 37.56 17.91 3.12
C ALA A 448 37.29 16.80 4.18
N ILE A 449 38.32 16.05 4.57
CA ILE A 449 38.21 15.03 5.63
C ILE A 449 38.02 15.68 7.02
N GLN A 450 38.75 16.77 7.31
CA GLN A 450 38.64 17.51 8.56
C GLN A 450 37.28 18.18 8.67
N VAL A 451 36.77 18.75 7.58
CA VAL A 451 35.40 19.30 7.51
C VAL A 451 34.36 18.25 7.87
N VAL A 452 34.46 17.06 7.27
CA VAL A 452 33.51 15.96 7.56
C VAL A 452 33.59 15.55 9.04
N GLN A 453 34.76 15.60 9.67
CA GLN A 453 34.91 15.35 11.11
C GLN A 453 34.29 16.47 11.95
N SER A 454 34.51 17.74 11.59
CA SER A 454 33.92 18.91 12.26
C SER A 454 32.40 18.94 12.14
N VAL A 455 31.85 18.61 10.97
CA VAL A 455 30.38 18.49 10.78
C VAL A 455 29.82 17.35 11.63
N LYS A 456 30.54 16.22 11.76
CA LYS A 456 30.10 15.12 12.63
C LYS A 456 30.12 15.50 14.11
N SER A 457 31.14 16.23 14.57
CA SER A 457 31.19 16.70 15.97
C SER A 457 30.12 17.74 16.23
N LEU A 458 29.90 18.68 15.31
CA LEU A 458 28.83 19.68 15.37
C LEU A 458 27.46 19.01 15.45
N LEU A 459 27.18 18.02 14.58
CA LEU A 459 25.94 17.24 14.61
C LEU A 459 25.77 16.48 15.93
N SER A 460 26.85 15.95 16.50
CA SER A 460 26.79 15.29 17.80
C SER A 460 26.50 16.27 18.93
N ALA A 461 27.04 17.48 18.90
CA ALA A 461 26.78 18.52 19.88
C ALA A 461 25.32 19.01 19.76
N PHE A 462 24.88 19.31 18.54
CA PHE A 462 23.50 19.68 18.22
C PHE A 462 22.49 18.65 18.73
N LYS A 463 22.77 17.35 18.54
CA LYS A 463 21.92 16.27 19.07
C LYS A 463 21.84 16.29 20.60
N LYS A 464 22.96 16.51 21.29
CA LYS A 464 22.98 16.63 22.76
C LYS A 464 22.18 17.84 23.25
N ASP A 465 22.24 18.96 22.52
CA ASP A 465 21.49 20.17 22.88
C ASP A 465 19.99 19.97 22.66
N ILE A 466 19.58 19.29 21.58
CA ILE A 466 18.18 18.86 21.40
C ILE A 466 17.75 17.96 22.55
N ASP A 467 18.54 16.94 22.91
CA ASP A 467 18.21 16.01 23.99
C ASP A 467 18.09 16.72 25.36
N LYS A 468 18.91 17.74 25.63
CA LYS A 468 18.80 18.59 26.84
C LYS A 468 17.57 19.47 26.82
N SER A 469 17.25 20.11 25.69
CA SER A 469 16.05 20.93 25.54
C SER A 469 14.75 20.11 25.66
N ILE A 470 14.85 18.79 25.49
CA ILE A 470 13.77 17.82 25.72
C ILE A 470 13.61 17.43 27.21
N ALA A 471 14.66 17.52 28.03
CA ALA A 471 14.65 17.07 29.43
C ALA A 471 14.31 18.18 30.46
N ASN A 472 14.49 19.45 30.11
CA ASN A 472 14.48 20.58 31.07
C ASN A 472 13.10 21.09 31.54
N LYS A 473 12.04 20.27 31.56
CA LYS A 473 10.72 20.68 32.13
C LYS A 473 10.22 19.84 33.30
N ASP A 474 10.88 18.74 33.65
CA ASP A 474 10.46 17.90 34.79
C ASP A 474 10.82 18.49 36.17
N VAL A 475 11.49 19.65 36.23
CA VAL A 475 11.99 20.23 37.51
C VAL A 475 11.16 21.39 38.03
N SER A 476 10.15 21.90 37.30
CA SER A 476 9.35 23.06 37.73
C SER A 476 7.94 22.73 38.21
N LEU A 477 7.64 21.47 38.58
CA LEU A 477 6.33 21.06 39.12
C LEU A 477 6.41 20.40 40.51
N SER A 478 7.51 20.58 41.24
CA SER A 478 7.67 20.11 42.62
C SER A 478 7.88 21.23 43.64
N SER A 479 7.42 22.44 43.34
CA SER A 479 7.45 23.56 44.28
C SER A 479 6.35 24.57 43.94
N GLU A 480 5.10 24.21 44.24
CA GLU A 480 4.04 25.07 44.79
C GLU A 480 2.83 24.23 45.19
#